data_AF-A0A537C415-F1
#
_entry.id   AF-A0A537C415-F1
#
_cell.length_a   1.000
_cell.length_b   1.000
_cell.length_c   1.000
_cell.angle_alpha   90.00
_cell.angle_beta   90.00
_cell.angle_gamma   90.00
#
_symmetry.space_group_name_H-M   'P 1'
#
loop_
_entity.id
_entity.type
_entity.pdbx_description
1 polymer ?
#
loop_
_entity_poly.entity_id
_entity_poly.type
_entity_poly.pdbx_seq_one_letter_code
_entity_poly.pdbx_strand_id
1 'polypeptide(L)'
;MAGLVHSIQPLRWTASPDDIIVRVEKIELAVGEGLRRDFYYRPESVSDKRVIQQIFQNQDYALGYFSLTARLMKLGEAESRRGRELLIIDAGANIGAAALYFSFRFSGSKVIAIEPEKKNCELLRMNCAGLNIAVVEAALGCEAGKSFLSDPGLSDWGFRTGDTGEYEVEVVTVDQLFETLDKEKAAPFICKIDIEGGEAELFRRNYSWLGRFPLVIIELHDWLLPGEGNSRNFLKAALEFDFDFVYRGENLFCFNNALLRKYA
;
A
#
# COMPACT_ATOMS: atom_id res chain seq x y z
N MET A 1 37.14 47.23 -39.66
CA MET A 1 36.79 45.82 -39.37
C MET A 1 36.93 45.59 -37.88
N ALA A 2 35.82 45.67 -37.14
CA ALA A 2 35.75 45.37 -35.72
C ALA A 2 35.13 43.98 -35.58
N GLY A 3 35.94 42.98 -35.20
CA GLY A 3 35.48 41.61 -34.98
C GLY A 3 34.93 41.48 -33.56
N LEU A 4 33.66 41.09 -33.44
CA LEU A 4 33.07 40.65 -32.19
C LEU A 4 33.78 39.38 -31.71
N VAL A 5 34.46 39.46 -30.57
CA VAL A 5 34.79 38.29 -29.76
C VAL A 5 33.58 38.04 -28.86
N HIS A 6 32.72 37.09 -29.25
CA HIS A 6 31.72 36.56 -28.33
C HIS A 6 32.43 35.75 -27.25
N SER A 7 32.52 36.33 -26.05
CA SER A 7 32.88 35.61 -24.83
C SER A 7 31.77 34.59 -24.54
N ILE A 8 32.03 33.31 -24.80
CA ILE A 8 31.20 32.23 -24.31
C ILE A 8 31.42 32.18 -22.80
N GLN A 9 30.45 32.64 -22.03
CA GLN A 9 30.43 32.36 -20.59
C GLN A 9 30.23 30.86 -20.39
N PRO A 10 30.99 30.20 -19.51
CA PRO A 10 30.75 28.80 -19.19
C PRO A 10 29.34 28.67 -18.59
N LEU A 11 28.55 27.71 -19.07
CA LEU A 11 27.27 27.37 -18.45
C LEU A 11 27.52 27.11 -16.96
N ARG A 12 26.94 27.94 -16.09
CA ARG A 12 26.81 27.61 -14.68
C ARG A 12 25.85 26.43 -14.60
N TRP A 13 26.40 25.25 -14.36
CA TRP A 13 25.64 24.08 -13.91
C TRP A 13 24.97 24.45 -12.58
N THR A 14 23.64 24.51 -12.56
CA THR A 14 22.81 24.80 -11.37
C THR A 14 22.07 23.57 -10.89
N ALA A 15 22.68 22.38 -10.98
CA ALA A 15 22.07 21.18 -10.44
C ALA A 15 22.21 21.18 -8.91
N SER A 16 21.09 21.12 -8.19
CA SER A 16 21.04 20.81 -6.75
C SER A 16 21.52 19.36 -6.54
N PRO A 17 22.08 18.97 -5.38
CA PRO A 17 22.22 17.57 -5.00
C PRO A 17 20.90 16.76 -5.11
N ASP A 18 19.75 17.44 -5.11
CA ASP A 18 18.42 16.85 -5.33
C ASP A 18 18.09 16.58 -6.81
N ASP A 19 18.89 17.09 -7.75
CA ASP A 19 18.76 16.83 -9.20
C ASP A 19 19.45 15.51 -9.62
N ILE A 20 19.65 14.58 -8.67
CA ILE A 20 20.03 13.20 -8.99
C ILE A 20 18.90 12.62 -9.82
N ILE A 21 19.16 12.44 -11.12
CA ILE A 21 18.28 11.69 -12.00
C ILE A 21 18.28 10.24 -11.49
N VAL A 22 17.27 9.87 -10.71
CA VAL A 22 16.99 8.47 -10.40
C VAL A 22 16.65 7.82 -11.73
N ARG A 23 17.51 6.90 -12.19
CA ARG A 23 17.21 6.13 -13.39
C ARG A 23 15.99 5.27 -13.08
N VAL A 24 14.92 5.48 -13.84
CA VAL A 24 13.71 4.66 -13.78
C VAL A 24 13.60 3.86 -15.06
N GLU A 25 13.25 2.58 -14.93
CA GLU A 25 12.91 1.70 -16.03
C GLU A 25 11.44 1.32 -15.96
N LYS A 26 10.92 0.70 -17.03
CA LYS A 26 9.55 0.23 -17.07
C LYS A 26 9.43 -1.20 -17.57
N ILE A 27 8.43 -1.90 -17.05
CA ILE A 27 7.92 -3.15 -17.60
C ILE A 27 6.50 -2.92 -18.11
N GLU A 28 6.07 -3.70 -19.10
CA GLU A 28 4.68 -3.66 -19.59
C GLU A 28 3.88 -4.79 -18.93
N LEU A 29 2.84 -4.41 -18.19
CA LEU A 29 1.92 -5.34 -17.54
C LEU A 29 0.74 -5.65 -18.45
N ALA A 30 0.40 -6.93 -18.55
CA ALA A 30 -0.86 -7.38 -19.11
C ALA A 30 -1.97 -7.25 -18.04
N VAL A 31 -2.88 -6.29 -18.21
CA VAL A 31 -3.89 -5.96 -17.17
C VAL A 31 -5.32 -6.27 -17.60
N GLY A 32 -5.49 -6.93 -18.75
CA GLY A 32 -6.77 -7.34 -19.31
C GLY A 32 -6.62 -7.77 -20.77
N GLU A 33 -7.72 -8.17 -21.40
CA GLU A 33 -7.72 -8.51 -22.83
C GLU A 33 -7.33 -7.29 -23.68
N GLY A 34 -6.15 -7.36 -24.31
CA GLY A 34 -5.60 -6.29 -25.15
C GLY A 34 -5.14 -5.04 -24.40
N LEU A 35 -5.29 -4.99 -23.06
CA LEU A 35 -4.90 -3.85 -22.24
C LEU A 35 -3.49 -4.04 -21.68
N ARG A 36 -2.66 -3.01 -21.91
CA ARG A 36 -1.29 -2.91 -21.42
C ARG A 36 -1.13 -1.70 -20.54
N ARG A 37 -0.28 -1.81 -19.53
CA ARG A 37 0.08 -0.69 -18.66
C ARG A 37 1.57 -0.71 -18.37
N ASP A 38 2.21 0.44 -18.54
CA ASP A 38 3.57 0.64 -18.07
C ASP A 38 3.60 0.65 -16.53
N PHE A 39 4.55 -0.09 -15.96
CA PHE A 39 4.89 -0.06 -14.56
C PHE A 39 6.36 0.32 -14.40
N TYR A 40 6.60 1.41 -13.70
CA TYR A 40 7.88 2.06 -13.52
C TYR A 40 8.52 1.64 -12.20
N TYR A 41 9.83 1.41 -12.25
CA TYR A 41 10.59 0.92 -11.10
C TYR A 41 12.05 1.35 -11.19
N ARG A 42 12.77 1.31 -10.06
CA ARG A 42 14.21 1.59 -10.00
C ARG A 42 14.96 0.30 -10.32
N PRO A 43 15.72 0.22 -11.44
CA PRO A 43 16.38 -1.01 -11.85
C PRO A 43 17.51 -1.44 -10.90
N GLU A 44 18.07 -0.52 -10.11
CA GLU A 44 19.10 -0.88 -9.12
C GLU A 44 18.48 -1.32 -7.77
N SER A 45 17.19 -1.03 -7.53
CA SER A 45 16.51 -1.40 -6.30
C SER A 45 16.19 -2.90 -6.30
N VAL A 46 16.72 -3.62 -5.31
CA VAL A 46 16.40 -5.04 -5.10
C VAL A 46 14.96 -5.19 -4.62
N SER A 47 14.50 -4.24 -3.81
CA SER A 47 13.14 -4.19 -3.27
C SER A 47 12.10 -4.04 -4.39
N ASP A 48 12.28 -3.08 -5.30
CA ASP A 48 11.36 -2.85 -6.42
C ASP A 48 11.22 -4.10 -7.31
N LYS A 49 12.34 -4.77 -7.61
CA LYS A 49 12.36 -6.01 -8.40
C LYS A 49 11.61 -7.14 -7.70
N ARG A 50 11.76 -7.28 -6.38
CA ARG A 50 11.06 -8.31 -5.61
C ARG A 50 9.57 -8.02 -5.49
N VAL A 51 9.18 -6.75 -5.28
CA VAL A 51 7.77 -6.34 -5.30
C VAL A 51 7.13 -6.69 -6.64
N ILE A 52 7.82 -6.44 -7.77
CA ILE A 52 7.34 -6.87 -9.10
C ILE A 52 7.14 -8.39 -9.16
N GLN A 53 8.09 -9.17 -8.64
CA GLN A 53 8.01 -10.62 -8.62
C GLN A 53 6.86 -11.12 -7.74
N GLN A 54 6.80 -10.69 -6.48
CA GLN A 54 5.76 -11.06 -5.51
C GLN A 54 4.36 -10.74 -6.04
N ILE A 55 4.16 -9.51 -6.55
CA ILE A 55 2.83 -9.05 -6.90
C ILE A 55 2.39 -9.52 -8.28
N PHE A 56 3.25 -9.38 -9.31
CA PHE A 56 2.83 -9.63 -10.69
C PHE A 56 3.15 -11.05 -11.18
N GLN A 57 4.17 -11.72 -10.62
CA GLN A 57 4.53 -13.08 -11.02
C GLN A 57 3.95 -14.14 -10.07
N ASN A 58 4.21 -14.00 -8.76
CA ASN A 58 3.75 -14.96 -7.76
C ASN A 58 2.26 -14.77 -7.41
N GLN A 59 1.76 -13.55 -7.63
CA GLN A 59 0.40 -13.13 -7.27
C GLN A 59 0.10 -13.46 -5.81
N ASP A 60 0.90 -12.89 -4.90
CA ASP A 60 0.82 -13.24 -3.48
C ASP A 60 -0.55 -12.91 -2.85
N TYR A 61 -1.25 -11.90 -3.39
CA TYR A 61 -2.63 -11.56 -3.01
C TYR A 61 -3.73 -12.32 -3.76
N ALA A 62 -3.39 -13.32 -4.59
CA ALA A 62 -4.39 -14.12 -5.28
C ALA A 62 -5.25 -14.91 -4.30
N LEU A 63 -6.56 -14.72 -4.43
CA LEU A 63 -7.55 -15.31 -3.53
C LEU A 63 -8.07 -16.68 -4.00
N GLY A 64 -7.67 -17.15 -5.19
CA GLY A 64 -8.21 -18.38 -5.79
C GLY A 64 -8.02 -19.66 -4.97
N TYR A 65 -7.15 -19.63 -3.95
CA TYR A 65 -6.81 -20.77 -3.10
C TYR A 65 -7.75 -20.96 -1.91
N PHE A 66 -8.56 -19.96 -1.56
CA PHE A 66 -9.33 -19.96 -0.32
C PHE A 66 -10.81 -20.30 -0.56
N SER A 67 -11.37 -21.18 0.27
CA SER A 67 -12.78 -21.57 0.20
C SER A 67 -13.73 -20.38 0.46
N LEU A 68 -13.30 -19.41 1.27
CA LEU A 68 -14.08 -18.21 1.59
C LEU A 68 -14.11 -17.17 0.47
N THR A 69 -13.26 -17.32 -0.56
CA THR A 69 -13.19 -16.39 -1.68
C THR A 69 -14.53 -16.27 -2.41
N ALA A 70 -15.26 -17.36 -2.58
CA ALA A 70 -16.57 -17.31 -3.21
C ALA A 70 -17.56 -16.40 -2.45
N ARG A 71 -17.52 -16.42 -1.11
CA ARG A 71 -18.37 -15.55 -0.27
C ARG A 71 -17.96 -14.09 -0.38
N LEU A 72 -16.64 -13.82 -0.38
CA LEU A 72 -16.11 -12.47 -0.57
C LEU A 72 -16.51 -11.89 -1.94
N MET A 73 -16.41 -12.69 -3.02
CA MET A 73 -16.80 -12.24 -4.36
C MET A 73 -18.32 -11.96 -4.43
N LYS A 74 -19.16 -12.84 -3.87
CA LYS A 74 -20.62 -12.62 -3.77
C LYS A 74 -20.96 -11.33 -3.01
N LEU A 75 -20.23 -11.03 -1.92
CA LEU A 75 -20.38 -9.78 -1.17
C LEU A 75 -20.03 -8.59 -2.06
N GLY A 76 -18.87 -8.62 -2.72
CA GLY A 76 -18.43 -7.55 -3.61
C GLY A 76 -19.44 -7.27 -4.73
N GLU A 77 -19.92 -8.31 -5.41
CA GLU A 77 -20.96 -8.18 -6.44
C GLU A 77 -22.26 -7.58 -5.90
N ALA A 78 -22.67 -7.94 -4.68
CA ALA A 78 -23.87 -7.38 -4.06
C ALA A 78 -23.74 -5.88 -3.79
N GLU A 79 -22.57 -5.42 -3.34
CA GLU A 79 -22.29 -4.00 -3.15
C GLU A 79 -22.24 -3.25 -4.50
N SER A 80 -21.59 -3.83 -5.52
CA SER A 80 -21.59 -3.22 -6.86
C SER A 80 -22.99 -3.12 -7.47
N ARG A 81 -23.86 -4.13 -7.27
CA ARG A 81 -25.29 -4.06 -7.70
C ARG A 81 -26.08 -2.96 -6.97
N ARG A 82 -25.65 -2.57 -5.76
CA ARG A 82 -26.21 -1.42 -5.03
C ARG A 82 -25.63 -0.08 -5.49
N GLY A 83 -24.75 -0.08 -6.49
CA GLY A 83 -24.07 1.12 -6.98
C GLY A 83 -22.95 1.61 -6.06
N ARG A 84 -22.42 0.74 -5.18
CA ARG A 84 -21.32 1.07 -4.29
C ARG A 84 -19.98 0.63 -4.86
N GLU A 85 -18.98 1.50 -4.75
CA GLU A 85 -17.59 1.23 -5.08
C GLU A 85 -16.95 0.42 -3.96
N LEU A 86 -16.25 -0.66 -4.33
CA LEU A 86 -15.50 -1.46 -3.36
C LEU A 86 -14.28 -0.66 -2.91
N LEU A 87 -14.19 -0.39 -1.61
CA LEU A 87 -13.08 0.33 -1.01
C LEU A 87 -11.97 -0.64 -0.61
N ILE A 88 -10.78 -0.38 -1.13
CA ILE A 88 -9.56 -1.09 -0.78
C ILE A 88 -8.58 -0.11 -0.15
N ILE A 89 -8.04 -0.45 1.02
CA ILE A 89 -6.93 0.29 1.63
C ILE A 89 -5.66 -0.55 1.44
N ASP A 90 -4.62 0.08 0.91
CA ASP A 90 -3.27 -0.48 0.76
C ASP A 90 -2.31 0.34 1.63
N ALA A 91 -2.03 -0.14 2.84
CA ALA A 91 -1.07 0.48 3.75
C ALA A 91 0.33 -0.09 3.51
N GLY A 92 1.31 0.81 3.32
CA GLY A 92 2.63 0.52 2.79
C GLY A 92 2.56 0.16 1.31
N ALA A 93 2.00 1.09 0.52
CA ALA A 93 1.78 0.90 -0.91
C ALA A 93 3.10 0.85 -1.70
N ASN A 94 4.22 1.29 -1.13
CA ASN A 94 5.54 1.29 -1.75
C ASN A 94 5.46 2.00 -3.12
N ILE A 95 5.95 1.38 -4.20
CA ILE A 95 5.88 1.90 -5.57
C ILE A 95 4.54 1.60 -6.28
N GLY A 96 3.53 1.07 -5.57
CA GLY A 96 2.15 0.93 -6.08
C GLY A 96 1.78 -0.38 -6.76
N ALA A 97 2.61 -1.41 -6.64
CA ALA A 97 2.32 -2.70 -7.28
C ALA A 97 1.03 -3.34 -6.73
N ALA A 98 0.86 -3.37 -5.39
CA ALA A 98 -0.32 -3.95 -4.74
C ALA A 98 -1.59 -3.15 -5.06
N ALA A 99 -1.55 -1.82 -4.95
CA ALA A 99 -2.64 -0.92 -5.35
C ALA A 99 -3.10 -1.17 -6.81
N LEU A 100 -2.17 -1.34 -7.74
CA LEU A 100 -2.49 -1.71 -9.13
C LEU A 100 -3.10 -3.09 -9.25
N TYR A 101 -2.51 -4.09 -8.60
CA TYR A 101 -3.04 -5.45 -8.57
C TYR A 101 -4.52 -5.46 -8.14
N PHE A 102 -4.82 -4.77 -7.04
CA PHE A 102 -6.19 -4.66 -6.53
C PHE A 102 -7.12 -3.90 -7.47
N SER A 103 -6.68 -2.77 -8.03
CA SER A 103 -7.48 -1.96 -8.94
C SER A 103 -7.91 -2.74 -10.19
N PHE A 104 -7.01 -3.56 -10.76
CA PHE A 104 -7.35 -4.42 -11.90
C PHE A 104 -8.13 -5.66 -11.52
N ARG A 105 -7.81 -6.28 -10.37
CA ARG A 105 -8.49 -7.49 -9.92
C ARG A 105 -9.94 -7.25 -9.51
N PHE A 106 -10.24 -6.06 -9.02
CA PHE A 106 -11.57 -5.63 -8.59
C PHE A 106 -11.97 -4.38 -9.36
N SER A 107 -12.45 -4.57 -10.59
CA SER A 107 -12.87 -3.47 -11.46
C SER A 107 -13.96 -2.62 -10.80
N GLY A 108 -13.82 -1.30 -10.91
CA GLY A 108 -14.72 -0.34 -10.23
C GLY A 108 -14.46 -0.19 -8.73
N SER A 109 -13.38 -0.76 -8.20
CA SER A 109 -12.91 -0.43 -6.85
C SER A 109 -12.30 0.96 -6.79
N LYS A 110 -12.35 1.55 -5.60
CA LYS A 110 -11.56 2.70 -5.20
C LYS A 110 -10.46 2.21 -4.26
N VAL A 111 -9.21 2.53 -4.59
CA VAL A 111 -8.06 2.20 -3.74
C VAL A 111 -7.57 3.46 -3.04
N ILE A 112 -7.29 3.37 -1.75
CA ILE A 112 -6.52 4.37 -1.01
C ILE A 112 -5.15 3.74 -0.71
N ALA A 113 -4.12 4.22 -1.39
CA ALA A 113 -2.75 3.75 -1.29
C ALA A 113 -1.95 4.71 -0.39
N ILE A 114 -1.46 4.18 0.73
CA ILE A 114 -0.80 4.95 1.80
C ILE A 114 0.67 4.56 1.82
N GLU A 115 1.55 5.53 1.63
CA GLU A 115 3.00 5.33 1.62
C GLU A 115 3.67 6.55 2.26
N PRO A 116 4.51 6.37 3.29
CA PRO A 116 5.11 7.52 3.96
C PRO A 116 6.35 8.05 3.23
N GLU A 117 7.09 7.24 2.46
CA GLU A 117 8.33 7.71 1.86
C GLU A 117 8.12 8.40 0.51
N LYS A 118 8.75 9.56 0.36
CA LYS A 118 8.51 10.48 -0.74
C LYS A 118 8.88 9.91 -2.10
N LYS A 119 10.05 9.26 -2.25
CA LYS A 119 10.49 8.68 -3.53
C LYS A 119 9.62 7.50 -3.96
N ASN A 120 9.19 6.67 -3.01
CA ASN A 120 8.20 5.62 -3.24
C ASN A 120 6.88 6.24 -3.70
N CYS A 121 6.43 7.31 -3.03
CA CYS A 121 5.23 8.06 -3.38
C CYS A 121 5.29 8.69 -4.79
N GLU A 122 6.45 9.18 -5.24
CA GLU A 122 6.66 9.67 -6.61
C GLU A 122 6.42 8.56 -7.65
N LEU A 123 7.00 7.37 -7.44
CA LEU A 123 6.77 6.20 -8.30
C LEU A 123 5.33 5.69 -8.21
N LEU A 124 4.76 5.62 -7.01
CA LEU A 124 3.38 5.23 -6.74
C LEU A 124 2.40 6.10 -7.54
N ARG A 125 2.56 7.43 -7.50
CA ARG A 125 1.74 8.38 -8.27
C ARG A 125 1.87 8.14 -9.76
N MET A 126 3.09 7.93 -10.26
CA MET A 126 3.33 7.66 -11.68
C MET A 126 2.69 6.32 -12.09
N ASN A 127 2.88 5.27 -11.30
CA ASN A 127 2.34 3.93 -11.54
C ASN A 127 0.82 3.88 -11.45
N CYS A 128 0.20 4.70 -10.61
CA CYS A 128 -1.25 4.73 -10.40
C CYS A 128 -1.98 5.80 -11.24
N ALA A 129 -1.26 6.58 -12.05
CA ALA A 129 -1.85 7.67 -12.82
C ALA A 129 -3.02 7.23 -13.72
N GLY A 130 -4.14 7.95 -13.65
CA GLY A 130 -5.34 7.67 -14.46
C GLY A 130 -6.20 6.51 -13.96
N LEU A 131 -5.94 5.97 -12.77
CA LEU A 131 -6.79 4.97 -12.11
C LEU A 131 -7.54 5.58 -10.93
N ASN A 132 -8.56 4.88 -10.43
CA ASN A 132 -9.31 5.26 -9.23
C ASN A 132 -8.52 4.91 -7.95
N ILE A 133 -7.31 5.44 -7.86
CA ILE A 133 -6.36 5.21 -6.76
C ILE A 133 -6.00 6.58 -6.18
N ALA A 134 -6.35 6.80 -4.92
CA ALA A 134 -5.94 7.98 -4.17
C ALA A 134 -4.62 7.67 -3.45
N VAL A 135 -3.59 8.48 -3.71
CA VAL A 135 -2.29 8.37 -3.04
C VAL A 135 -2.25 9.29 -1.83
N VAL A 136 -1.95 8.72 -0.66
CA VAL A 136 -1.79 9.43 0.61
C VAL A 136 -0.35 9.30 1.06
N GLU A 137 0.40 10.40 0.97
CA GLU A 137 1.80 10.48 1.43
C GLU A 137 1.82 10.65 2.96
N ALA A 138 1.67 9.54 3.67
CA ALA A 138 1.58 9.48 5.12
C ALA A 138 1.87 8.05 5.60
N ALA A 139 2.15 7.90 6.89
CA ALA A 139 2.11 6.62 7.55
C ALA A 139 0.70 6.31 8.08
N LEU A 140 0.37 5.02 8.22
CA LEU A 140 -0.85 4.60 8.90
C LEU A 140 -0.56 4.35 10.38
N GLY A 141 -1.32 5.00 11.26
CA GLY A 141 -1.18 4.85 12.72
C GLY A 141 -2.51 4.71 13.46
N CYS A 142 -2.42 4.46 14.77
CA CYS A 142 -3.61 4.36 15.63
C CYS A 142 -4.22 5.74 15.98
N GLU A 143 -3.44 6.81 15.84
CA GLU A 143 -3.82 8.19 16.09
C GLU A 143 -3.20 9.09 15.01
N ALA A 144 -3.87 10.20 14.68
CA ALA A 144 -3.35 11.16 13.72
C ALA A 144 -2.24 12.01 14.37
N GLY A 145 -1.27 12.44 13.56
CA GLY A 145 -0.19 13.27 14.06
C GLY A 145 1.02 13.18 13.16
N LYS A 146 2.19 13.17 13.79
CA LYS A 146 3.47 13.07 13.09
C LYS A 146 4.30 11.93 13.65
N SER A 147 5.10 11.34 12.79
CA SER A 147 6.08 10.32 13.13
C SER A 147 7.34 10.57 12.30
N PHE A 148 8.39 9.82 12.57
CA PHE A 148 9.64 9.93 11.83
C PHE A 148 9.94 8.65 11.07
N LEU A 149 10.33 8.78 9.81
CA LEU A 149 10.91 7.70 9.04
C LEU A 149 12.39 7.54 9.38
N SER A 150 12.79 6.28 9.57
CA SER A 150 14.17 5.85 9.68
C SER A 150 14.44 4.78 8.62
N ASP A 151 15.56 4.92 7.91
CA ASP A 151 16.10 3.83 7.09
C ASP A 151 16.95 2.94 8.00
N PRO A 152 16.56 1.69 8.26
CA PRO A 152 17.33 0.80 9.12
C PRO A 152 18.69 0.38 8.51
N GLY A 153 19.00 0.76 7.26
CA GLY A 153 20.26 0.45 6.59
C GLY A 153 20.45 -1.04 6.28
N LEU A 154 19.39 -1.85 6.43
CA LEU A 154 19.39 -3.29 6.29
C LEU A 154 18.96 -3.74 4.88
N SER A 155 19.41 -2.99 3.85
CA SER A 155 18.99 -2.99 2.42
C SER A 155 17.71 -2.18 2.14
N ASP A 156 17.33 -2.00 0.85
CA ASP A 156 16.22 -1.15 0.34
C ASP A 156 14.80 -1.51 0.85
N TRP A 157 14.70 -2.16 2.01
CA TRP A 157 13.48 -2.67 2.64
C TRP A 157 13.01 -1.69 3.69
N GLY A 158 11.79 -1.21 3.49
CA GLY A 158 10.96 -0.55 4.49
C GLY A 158 11.57 0.62 5.24
N PHE A 159 11.09 1.83 4.95
CA PHE A 159 11.24 2.93 5.89
C PHE A 159 10.36 2.65 7.11
N ARG A 160 10.92 2.78 8.31
CA ARG A 160 10.21 2.52 9.56
C ARG A 160 9.74 3.80 10.21
N THR A 161 8.52 3.80 10.71
CA THR A 161 8.00 4.92 11.51
C THR A 161 8.34 4.76 12.99
N GLY A 162 8.65 5.86 13.66
CA GLY A 162 8.95 5.89 15.09
C GLY A 162 8.95 7.31 15.67
N ASP A 163 9.31 7.44 16.95
CA ASP A 163 9.36 8.72 17.67
C ASP A 163 10.57 9.59 17.28
N THR A 164 11.58 8.99 16.64
CA THR A 164 12.80 9.65 16.17
C THR A 164 13.20 9.07 14.81
N GLY A 165 13.74 9.91 13.93
CA GLY A 165 14.22 9.47 12.63
C GLY A 165 14.74 10.64 11.79
N GLU A 166 15.04 10.37 10.54
CA GLU A 166 15.69 11.32 9.64
C GLU A 166 14.69 12.29 8.99
N TYR A 167 13.46 11.81 8.74
CA TYR A 167 12.42 12.56 8.04
C TYR A 167 11.11 12.52 8.80
N GLU A 168 10.55 13.69 9.09
CA GLU A 168 9.20 13.80 9.67
C GLU A 168 8.15 13.49 8.59
N VAL A 169 7.16 12.66 8.94
CA VAL A 169 6.04 12.29 8.08
C VAL A 169 4.72 12.44 8.82
N GLU A 170 3.67 12.75 8.06
CA GLU A 170 2.31 12.77 8.57
C GLU A 170 1.82 11.35 8.89
N VAL A 171 0.97 11.24 9.91
CA VAL A 171 0.31 9.99 10.30
C VAL A 171 -1.20 10.19 10.15
N VAL A 172 -1.82 9.30 9.39
CA VAL A 172 -3.27 9.24 9.21
C VAL A 172 -3.85 8.00 9.87
N THR A 173 -5.12 8.06 10.25
CA THR A 173 -5.87 6.90 10.76
C THR A 173 -6.84 6.37 9.72
N VAL A 174 -7.21 5.09 9.82
CA VAL A 174 -8.23 4.50 8.96
C VAL A 174 -9.56 5.26 9.05
N ASP A 175 -9.93 5.74 10.25
CA ASP A 175 -11.16 6.53 10.42
C ASP A 175 -11.11 7.88 9.71
N GLN A 176 -9.97 8.59 9.71
CA GLN A 176 -9.80 9.81 8.90
C GLN A 176 -9.95 9.52 7.41
N LEU A 177 -9.41 8.40 6.92
CA LEU A 177 -9.58 8.00 5.52
C LEU A 177 -11.06 7.78 5.20
N PHE A 178 -11.82 7.16 6.10
CA PHE A 178 -13.27 7.00 5.95
C PHE A 178 -14.03 8.32 5.92
N GLU A 179 -13.58 9.35 6.63
CA GLU A 179 -14.20 10.69 6.60
C GLU A 179 -14.08 11.37 5.24
N THR A 180 -13.08 11.00 4.43
CA THR A 180 -12.91 11.52 3.06
C THR A 180 -13.87 10.89 2.04
N LEU A 181 -14.64 9.87 2.44
CA LEU A 181 -15.47 9.07 1.54
C LEU A 181 -16.95 9.41 1.67
N ASP A 182 -17.65 9.30 0.54
CA ASP A 182 -19.12 9.24 0.52
C ASP A 182 -19.55 7.86 1.06
N LYS A 183 -20.01 7.84 2.32
CA LYS A 183 -20.34 6.60 3.07
C LYS A 183 -21.43 5.77 2.40
N GLU A 184 -22.33 6.42 1.66
CA GLU A 184 -23.40 5.74 0.91
C GLU A 184 -22.86 5.08 -0.35
N LYS A 185 -21.73 5.55 -0.89
CA LYS A 185 -21.13 5.03 -2.14
C LYS A 185 -19.93 4.12 -1.93
N ALA A 186 -19.19 4.23 -0.83
CA ALA A 186 -18.00 3.40 -0.59
C ALA A 186 -18.33 2.22 0.31
N ALA A 187 -18.04 1.00 -0.13
CA ALA A 187 -18.21 -0.23 0.65
C ALA A 187 -16.85 -0.80 1.07
N PRO A 188 -16.49 -0.85 2.37
CA PRO A 188 -15.27 -1.49 2.83
C PRO A 188 -15.15 -2.93 2.30
N PHE A 189 -14.01 -3.25 1.70
CA PHE A 189 -13.84 -4.54 1.02
C PHE A 189 -12.54 -5.23 1.40
N ILE A 190 -11.38 -4.61 1.17
CA ILE A 190 -10.07 -5.17 1.54
C ILE A 190 -9.25 -4.11 2.28
N CYS A 191 -8.59 -4.51 3.36
CA CYS A 191 -7.53 -3.71 3.98
C CYS A 191 -6.24 -4.54 3.96
N LYS A 192 -5.29 -4.14 3.13
CA LYS A 192 -3.93 -4.70 3.10
C LYS A 192 -3.02 -3.85 3.97
N ILE A 193 -2.21 -4.51 4.80
CA ILE A 193 -1.33 -3.89 5.78
C ILE A 193 0.03 -4.55 5.69
N ASP A 194 1.00 -3.80 5.23
CA ASP A 194 2.40 -4.21 5.18
C ASP A 194 3.20 -2.93 5.43
N ILE A 195 3.52 -2.69 6.70
CA ILE A 195 4.02 -1.40 7.19
C ILE A 195 5.37 -1.56 7.91
N GLU A 196 6.09 -2.64 7.58
CA GLU A 196 7.53 -2.79 7.84
C GLU A 196 7.94 -2.60 9.31
N GLY A 197 7.11 -3.09 10.25
CA GLY A 197 7.36 -2.98 11.70
C GLY A 197 6.45 -2.01 12.47
N GLY A 198 5.56 -1.28 11.79
CA GLY A 198 4.61 -0.36 12.43
C GLY A 198 3.43 -1.01 13.18
N GLU A 199 3.34 -2.34 13.23
CA GLU A 199 2.17 -3.07 13.73
C GLU A 199 1.91 -2.86 15.23
N ALA A 200 2.97 -2.83 16.05
CA ALA A 200 2.82 -2.58 17.48
C ALA A 200 2.10 -1.24 17.75
N GLU A 201 2.46 -0.19 17.00
CA GLU A 201 1.85 1.13 17.15
C GLU A 201 0.48 1.22 16.49
N LEU A 202 0.30 0.71 15.26
CA LEU A 202 -0.99 0.73 14.55
C LEU A 202 -2.11 0.07 15.36
N PHE A 203 -1.82 -1.05 16.02
CA PHE A 203 -2.82 -1.81 16.77
C PHE A 203 -2.83 -1.52 18.27
N ARG A 204 -2.11 -0.47 18.72
CA ARG A 204 -2.10 -0.07 20.13
C ARG A 204 -3.49 0.28 20.66
N ARG A 205 -4.35 0.85 19.82
CA ARG A 205 -5.72 1.30 20.12
C ARG A 205 -6.48 1.62 18.81
N ASN A 206 -7.75 2.01 18.92
CA ASN A 206 -8.58 2.51 17.80
C ASN A 206 -8.71 1.54 16.60
N TYR A 207 -8.53 0.24 16.81
CA TYR A 207 -8.56 -0.78 15.76
C TYR A 207 -9.98 -1.28 15.42
N SER A 208 -11.04 -0.58 15.87
CA SER A 208 -12.44 -0.96 15.62
C SER A 208 -12.80 -1.06 14.12
N TRP A 209 -12.05 -0.35 13.28
CA TRP A 209 -12.19 -0.38 11.82
C TRP A 209 -11.92 -1.76 11.21
N LEU A 210 -11.17 -2.65 11.88
CA LEU A 210 -10.95 -4.03 11.43
C LEU A 210 -12.28 -4.75 11.14
N GLY A 211 -13.28 -4.54 12.01
CA GLY A 211 -14.61 -5.14 11.88
C GLY A 211 -15.42 -4.64 10.68
N ARG A 212 -14.98 -3.59 9.98
CA ARG A 212 -15.63 -3.08 8.77
C ARG A 212 -15.23 -3.88 7.52
N PHE A 213 -14.06 -4.49 7.51
CA PHE A 213 -13.52 -5.15 6.33
C PHE A 213 -13.87 -6.64 6.29
N PRO A 214 -14.43 -7.15 5.18
CA PRO A 214 -14.66 -8.58 5.02
C PRO A 214 -13.37 -9.38 4.83
N LEU A 215 -12.28 -8.73 4.38
CA LEU A 215 -10.94 -9.31 4.31
C LEU A 215 -9.90 -8.29 4.76
N VAL A 216 -9.07 -8.68 5.74
CA VAL A 216 -7.82 -8.00 6.09
C VAL A 216 -6.66 -8.89 5.66
N ILE A 217 -5.67 -8.33 4.97
CA ILE A 217 -4.44 -9.03 4.58
C ILE A 217 -3.31 -8.32 5.29
N ILE A 218 -2.50 -9.03 6.06
CA ILE A 218 -1.41 -8.42 6.82
C ILE A 218 -0.13 -9.24 6.73
N GLU A 219 1.00 -8.58 6.49
CA GLU A 219 2.33 -9.13 6.72
C GLU A 219 2.78 -8.79 8.14
N LEU A 220 3.23 -9.79 8.90
CA LEU A 220 3.69 -9.61 10.28
C LEU A 220 5.22 -9.62 10.35
N HIS A 221 5.80 -8.56 10.89
CA HIS A 221 7.24 -8.30 10.85
C HIS A 221 7.99 -8.73 12.13
N ASP A 222 7.53 -9.76 12.86
CA ASP A 222 8.30 -10.30 14.00
C ASP A 222 9.68 -10.85 13.57
N TRP A 223 9.81 -11.30 12.31
CA TRP A 223 11.09 -11.72 11.72
C TRP A 223 12.08 -10.56 11.56
N LEU A 224 11.56 -9.34 11.37
CA LEU A 224 12.32 -8.11 11.23
C LEU A 224 12.73 -7.53 12.60
N LEU A 225 11.91 -7.76 13.63
CA LEU A 225 12.08 -7.25 15.00
C LEU A 225 12.08 -8.41 16.02
N PRO A 226 13.10 -9.30 15.99
CA PRO A 226 13.11 -10.52 16.77
C PRO A 226 13.16 -10.23 18.28
N GLY A 227 12.23 -10.84 19.02
CA GLY A 227 12.14 -10.72 20.48
C GLY A 227 11.32 -9.54 21.00
N GLU A 228 10.88 -8.63 20.12
CA GLU A 228 10.05 -7.48 20.51
C GLU A 228 8.56 -7.83 20.59
N GLY A 229 8.13 -8.88 19.88
CA GLY A 229 6.72 -9.28 19.81
C GLY A 229 5.86 -8.23 19.11
N ASN A 230 6.35 -7.71 17.99
CA ASN A 230 5.74 -6.60 17.24
C ASN A 230 4.28 -6.88 16.85
N SER A 231 3.95 -8.12 16.45
CA SER A 231 2.56 -8.49 16.10
C SER A 231 1.61 -8.61 17.28
N ARG A 232 2.08 -8.52 18.54
CA ARG A 232 1.27 -8.80 19.73
C ARG A 232 -0.02 -7.99 19.80
N ASN A 233 0.05 -6.70 19.45
CA ASN A 233 -1.12 -5.83 19.50
C ASN A 233 -2.13 -6.17 18.40
N PHE A 234 -1.65 -6.49 17.19
CA PHE A 234 -2.50 -7.01 16.11
C PHE A 234 -3.22 -8.29 16.55
N LEU A 235 -2.50 -9.27 17.08
CA LEU A 235 -3.08 -10.55 17.49
C LEU A 235 -4.17 -10.37 18.56
N LYS A 236 -3.95 -9.48 19.53
CA LYS A 236 -4.99 -9.16 20.53
C LYS A 236 -6.22 -8.51 19.89
N ALA A 237 -6.00 -7.51 19.04
CA ALA A 237 -7.07 -6.78 18.36
C ALA A 237 -7.89 -7.71 17.46
N ALA A 238 -7.22 -8.55 16.66
CA ALA A 238 -7.87 -9.44 15.70
C ALA A 238 -8.76 -10.50 16.38
N LEU A 239 -8.40 -10.94 17.59
CA LEU A 239 -9.20 -11.88 18.38
C LEU A 239 -10.52 -11.29 18.92
N GLU A 240 -10.72 -9.97 18.85
CA GLU A 240 -12.00 -9.34 19.17
C GLU A 240 -13.04 -9.46 18.04
N PHE A 241 -12.62 -9.89 16.85
CA PHE A 241 -13.47 -10.05 15.67
C PHE A 241 -13.59 -11.51 15.25
N ASP A 242 -14.68 -11.82 14.53
CA ASP A 242 -14.99 -13.17 14.04
C ASP A 242 -14.19 -13.46 12.75
N PHE A 243 -12.86 -13.51 12.86
CA PHE A 243 -11.95 -13.78 11.74
C PHE A 243 -11.57 -15.27 11.65
N ASP A 244 -11.67 -15.83 10.45
CA ASP A 244 -10.87 -17.00 10.06
C ASP A 244 -9.49 -16.52 9.59
N PHE A 245 -8.43 -17.13 10.12
CA PHE A 245 -7.04 -16.80 9.80
C PHE A 245 -6.44 -17.84 8.86
N VAL A 246 -6.01 -17.43 7.67
CA VAL A 246 -5.35 -18.30 6.69
C VAL A 246 -3.98 -17.73 6.34
N TYR A 247 -2.93 -18.52 6.54
CA TYR A 247 -1.56 -18.12 6.25
C TYR A 247 -1.13 -18.58 4.86
N ARG A 248 -0.51 -17.68 4.06
CA ARG A 248 0.08 -18.02 2.76
C ARG A 248 1.24 -17.08 2.45
N GLY A 249 2.41 -17.67 2.15
CA GLY A 249 3.62 -16.88 1.89
C GLY A 249 4.05 -16.15 3.15
N GLU A 250 4.19 -14.83 3.05
CA GLU A 250 4.49 -13.92 4.18
C GLU A 250 3.21 -13.31 4.79
N ASN A 251 2.05 -13.58 4.18
CA ASN A 251 0.80 -12.89 4.48
C ASN A 251 -0.18 -13.74 5.30
N LEU A 252 -0.85 -13.09 6.23
CA LEU A 252 -2.02 -13.59 6.95
C LEU A 252 -3.30 -12.97 6.37
N PHE A 253 -4.20 -13.83 5.91
CA PHE A 253 -5.52 -13.46 5.37
C PHE A 253 -6.56 -13.69 6.46
N CYS A 254 -7.18 -12.60 6.93
CA CYS A 254 -8.18 -12.60 7.99
C CYS A 254 -9.57 -12.37 7.37
N PHE A 255 -10.37 -13.43 7.23
CA PHE A 255 -11.69 -13.39 6.63
C PHE A 255 -12.77 -13.16 7.70
N ASN A 256 -13.54 -12.09 7.59
CA ASN A 256 -14.54 -11.72 8.59
C ASN A 256 -15.84 -12.52 8.42
N ASN A 257 -16.02 -13.58 9.20
CA ASN A 257 -17.19 -14.44 9.16
C ASN A 257 -18.48 -13.69 9.49
N ALA A 258 -18.44 -12.71 10.39
CA ALA A 258 -19.62 -11.91 10.74
C ALA A 258 -20.20 -11.17 9.51
N LEU A 259 -19.34 -10.74 8.59
CA LEU A 259 -19.72 -10.10 7.33
C LEU A 259 -20.00 -11.13 6.22
N LEU A 260 -19.19 -12.18 6.12
CA LEU A 260 -19.21 -13.14 5.01
C LEU A 260 -20.31 -14.20 5.13
N ARG A 261 -20.78 -14.54 6.34
CA ARG A 261 -21.75 -15.63 6.56
C ARG A 261 -23.07 -15.47 5.81
N LYS A 262 -23.46 -14.22 5.49
CA LYS A 262 -24.69 -13.91 4.71
C LYS A 262 -24.58 -14.29 3.24
N TYR A 263 -23.37 -14.58 2.78
CA TYR A 263 -23.03 -14.87 1.38
C TYR A 263 -22.57 -16.33 1.19
N ALA A 264 -22.86 -17.19 2.17
CA ALA A 264 -22.62 -18.64 2.07
C ALA A 264 -23.27 -19.24 0.81
#